data_AF-A0A7J3MFM0-F1
#
_entry.id   AF-A0A7J3MFM0-F1
#
_cell.length_a   1.000
_cell.length_b   1.000
_cell.length_c   1.000
_cell.angle_alpha   90.00
_cell.angle_beta   90.00
_cell.angle_gamma   90.00
#
_symmetry.space_group_name_H-M   'P 1'
#
loop_
_entity.id
_entity.type
_entity.pdbx_description
1 polymer ?
#
loop_
_entity_poly.entity_id
_entity_poly.type
_entity_poly.pdbx_seq_one_letter_code
_entity_poly.pdbx_strand_id
1 'polypeptide(L)'
;MPEHINIVKKLCLKYEEKISLIDELITLGDKLVEGSIKKRLYEQRINTIRNDLVKLDMEIKELKLMMKAKYADVINELEAELAKLFHILESIENYRKQYLLKKIKKGVYDELAISNKKQFRKSYAKILSLIKSLREELEEFRH
;
A
#
# COMPACT_ATOMS: atom_id res chain seq x y z
N MET A 1 18.81 -6.91 22.63
CA MET A 1 17.67 -6.01 22.34
C MET A 1 16.41 -6.64 22.88
N PRO A 2 15.53 -5.88 23.54
CA PRO A 2 14.24 -6.39 23.97
C PRO A 2 13.41 -6.92 22.80
N GLU A 3 12.76 -8.06 22.98
CA GLU A 3 12.00 -8.79 21.95
C GLU A 3 10.93 -7.92 21.25
N HIS A 4 10.28 -7.04 22.01
CA HIS A 4 9.28 -6.10 21.50
C HIS A 4 9.84 -5.07 20.51
N ILE A 5 11.11 -4.67 20.59
CA ILE A 5 11.72 -3.77 19.60
C ILE A 5 11.91 -4.50 18.27
N ASN A 6 12.24 -5.78 18.30
CA ASN A 6 12.42 -6.58 17.10
C ASN A 6 11.08 -6.78 16.36
N ILE A 7 9.98 -6.95 17.11
CA ILE A 7 8.62 -7.08 16.55
C ILE A 7 8.19 -5.81 15.82
N VAL A 8 8.38 -4.62 16.40
CA VAL A 8 8.00 -3.36 15.75
C VAL A 8 8.86 -3.09 14.51
N LYS A 9 10.17 -3.40 14.53
CA LYS A 9 11.01 -3.30 13.33
C LYS A 9 10.51 -4.19 12.20
N LYS A 10 10.15 -5.45 12.51
CA LYS A 10 9.56 -6.38 11.53
C LYS A 10 8.23 -5.85 10.98
N LEU A 11 7.36 -5.30 11.83
CA LEU A 11 6.11 -4.67 11.40
C LEU A 11 6.33 -3.54 10.41
N CYS A 12 7.26 -2.61 10.72
CA CYS A 12 7.60 -1.52 9.80
C CYS A 12 8.04 -2.04 8.43
N LEU A 13 8.91 -3.05 8.38
CA LEU A 13 9.36 -3.65 7.12
C LEU A 13 8.21 -4.28 6.33
N LYS A 14 7.28 -4.96 7.01
CA LYS A 14 6.13 -5.59 6.36
C LYS A 14 5.15 -4.57 5.81
N TYR A 15 4.95 -3.46 6.50
CA TYR A 15 4.15 -2.35 5.97
C TYR A 15 4.82 -1.68 4.77
N GLU A 16 6.14 -1.44 4.79
CA GLU A 16 6.86 -0.92 3.63
C GLU A 16 6.75 -1.83 2.40
N GLU A 17 6.91 -3.14 2.60
CA GLU A 17 6.74 -4.14 1.55
C GLU A 17 5.33 -4.08 0.95
N LYS A 18 4.31 -4.02 1.81
CA LYS A 18 2.91 -3.90 1.42
C LYS A 18 2.64 -2.63 0.61
N ILE A 19 3.17 -1.49 1.03
CA ILE A 19 3.03 -0.21 0.34
C ILE A 19 3.70 -0.24 -1.04
N SER A 20 4.90 -0.83 -1.13
CA SER A 20 5.64 -0.99 -2.39
C SER A 20 4.84 -1.80 -3.42
N LEU A 21 4.21 -2.89 -2.98
CA LEU A 21 3.35 -3.71 -3.84
C LEU A 21 2.11 -2.93 -4.33
N ILE A 22 1.51 -2.08 -3.50
CA ILE A 22 0.37 -1.23 -3.91
C ILE A 22 0.82 -0.21 -4.98
N ASP A 23 1.97 0.42 -4.79
CA ASP A 23 2.53 1.37 -5.77
C ASP A 23 2.84 0.68 -7.12
N GLU A 24 3.36 -0.55 -7.06
CA GLU A 24 3.59 -1.37 -8.25
C GLU A 24 2.29 -1.64 -9.02
N LEU A 25 1.18 -1.94 -8.33
CA LEU A 25 -0.13 -2.17 -8.98
C LEU A 25 -0.62 -0.94 -9.74
N ILE A 26 -0.43 0.26 -9.19
CA ILE A 26 -0.77 1.52 -9.88
C ILE A 26 0.07 1.66 -11.14
N THR A 27 1.39 1.47 -11.01
CA THR A 27 2.34 1.58 -12.13
C THR A 27 2.04 0.56 -13.24
N LEU A 28 1.70 -0.68 -12.89
CA LEU A 28 1.29 -1.71 -13.85
C LEU A 28 -0.01 -1.34 -14.56
N GLY A 29 -0.95 -0.73 -13.83
CA GLY A 29 -2.20 -0.23 -14.39
C GLY A 29 -1.98 0.87 -15.44
N ASP A 30 -1.10 1.82 -15.16
CA ASP A 30 -0.72 2.88 -16.10
C ASP A 30 -0.09 2.31 -17.36
N LYS A 31 0.89 1.41 -17.19
CA LYS A 31 1.55 0.74 -18.32
C LYS A 31 0.57 -0.02 -19.21
N LEU A 32 -0.47 -0.63 -18.62
CA LEU A 32 -1.49 -1.34 -19.39
C LEU A 32 -2.32 -0.37 -20.24
N VAL A 33 -2.70 0.78 -19.68
CA VAL A 33 -3.47 1.82 -20.40
C VAL A 33 -2.66 2.44 -21.53
N GLU A 34 -1.38 2.70 -21.29
CA GLU A 34 -0.45 3.22 -22.28
C GLU A 34 -0.10 2.19 -23.37
N GLY A 35 -0.43 0.91 -23.15
CA GLY A 35 -0.05 -0.19 -24.04
C GLY A 35 1.43 -0.58 -23.95
N SER A 36 2.16 -0.06 -22.95
CA SER A 36 3.59 -0.33 -22.73
C SER A 36 3.86 -1.68 -22.05
N ILE A 37 2.82 -2.41 -21.63
CA ILE A 37 2.90 -3.79 -21.17
C ILE A 37 1.84 -4.67 -21.84
N LYS A 38 2.21 -5.92 -22.15
CA LYS A 38 1.26 -6.91 -22.66
C LYS A 38 0.27 -7.32 -21.57
N LYS A 39 -1.02 -7.40 -21.91
CA LYS A 39 -2.10 -7.81 -20.99
C LYS A 39 -1.79 -9.09 -20.20
N ARG A 40 -1.24 -10.12 -20.86
CA ARG A 40 -0.86 -11.38 -20.20
C ARG A 40 0.18 -11.19 -19.10
N LEU A 41 1.21 -10.37 -19.35
CA LEU A 41 2.28 -10.10 -18.35
C LEU A 41 1.74 -9.30 -17.18
N TYR A 42 0.87 -8.33 -17.49
CA TYR A 42 0.13 -7.56 -16.50
C TYR A 42 -0.70 -8.47 -15.58
N GLU A 43 -1.52 -9.35 -16.15
CA GLU A 43 -2.40 -10.27 -15.38
C GLU A 43 -1.58 -11.24 -14.51
N GLN A 44 -0.49 -11.78 -15.05
CA GLN A 44 0.42 -12.64 -14.30
C GLN A 44 1.00 -11.92 -13.09
N ARG A 45 1.54 -10.71 -13.28
CA ARG A 45 2.16 -9.95 -12.19
C ARG A 45 1.15 -9.52 -11.14
N ILE A 46 -0.05 -9.11 -11.55
CA ILE A 46 -1.15 -8.79 -10.61
C ILE A 46 -1.48 -9.98 -9.71
N ASN A 47 -1.58 -11.18 -10.28
CA ASN A 47 -1.91 -12.37 -9.49
C ASN A 47 -0.82 -12.67 -8.47
N THR A 48 0.46 -12.54 -8.85
CA THR A 48 1.58 -12.63 -7.91
C THR A 48 1.46 -11.61 -6.78
N ILE A 49 1.30 -10.33 -7.12
CA ILE A 49 1.21 -9.26 -6.12
C ILE A 49 0.03 -9.48 -5.17
N ARG A 50 -1.15 -9.89 -5.67
CA ARG A 50 -2.31 -10.18 -4.83
C ARG A 50 -2.04 -11.29 -3.82
N ASN A 51 -1.37 -12.36 -4.24
CA ASN A 51 -1.00 -13.44 -3.33
C ASN A 51 0.00 -12.98 -2.28
N ASP A 52 0.96 -12.13 -2.66
CA ASP A 52 1.96 -11.61 -1.73
C ASP A 52 1.33 -10.65 -0.71
N LEU A 53 0.38 -9.80 -1.13
CA LEU A 53 -0.40 -8.95 -0.23
C LEU A 53 -1.18 -9.79 0.82
N VAL A 54 -1.80 -10.89 0.39
CA VAL A 54 -2.53 -11.80 1.30
C VAL A 54 -1.59 -12.44 2.33
N LYS A 55 -0.37 -12.83 1.93
CA LYS A 55 0.65 -13.34 2.87
C LYS A 55 1.08 -12.26 3.85
N LEU A 56 1.36 -11.05 3.36
CA LEU A 56 1.73 -9.93 4.21
C LEU A 56 0.65 -9.59 5.25
N ASP A 57 -0.61 -9.68 4.88
CA ASP A 57 -1.72 -9.47 5.82
C ASP A 57 -1.72 -10.49 6.96
N MET A 58 -1.42 -11.75 6.67
CA MET A 58 -1.28 -12.79 7.69
C MET A 58 -0.07 -12.52 8.60
N GLU A 59 1.10 -12.22 8.01
CA GLU A 59 2.33 -11.94 8.77
C GLU A 59 2.19 -10.69 9.67
N ILE A 60 1.57 -9.63 9.16
CA ILE A 60 1.28 -8.41 9.93
C ILE A 60 0.34 -8.73 11.09
N LYS A 61 -0.73 -9.51 10.84
CA LYS A 61 -1.68 -9.90 11.88
C LYS A 61 -1.01 -10.68 13.00
N GLU A 62 -0.14 -11.64 12.67
CA GLU A 62 0.64 -12.41 13.66
C GLU A 62 1.56 -11.51 14.48
N LEU A 63 2.31 -10.62 13.83
CA LEU A 63 3.21 -9.69 14.51
C LEU A 63 2.46 -8.73 15.45
N LYS A 64 1.25 -8.30 15.07
CA LYS A 64 0.40 -7.46 15.94
C LYS A 64 -0.02 -8.16 17.23
N LEU A 65 -0.30 -9.46 17.19
CA LEU A 65 -0.68 -10.22 18.39
C LEU A 65 0.44 -10.26 19.44
N MET A 66 1.69 -10.13 19.00
CA MET A 66 2.87 -10.14 19.86
C MET A 66 3.29 -8.74 20.34
N MET A 67 2.54 -7.69 19.95
CA MET A 67 2.92 -6.30 20.20
C MET A 67 2.35 -5.75 21.52
N LYS A 68 3.11 -4.86 22.18
CA LYS A 68 2.65 -4.09 23.34
C LYS A 68 1.61 -3.03 22.95
N ALA A 69 0.64 -2.80 23.83
CA ALA A 69 -0.42 -1.79 23.65
C ALA A 69 0.09 -0.36 23.40
N LYS A 70 1.30 0.00 23.87
CA LYS A 70 1.91 1.33 23.67
C LYS A 70 1.96 1.76 22.20
N TYR A 71 2.14 0.84 21.25
CA TYR A 71 2.25 1.17 19.82
C TYR A 71 0.92 1.02 19.06
N ALA A 72 -0.16 0.66 19.75
CA ALA A 72 -1.44 0.36 19.11
C ALA A 72 -2.01 1.55 18.35
N ASP A 73 -1.92 2.76 18.91
CA ASP A 73 -2.51 3.95 18.29
C ASP A 73 -1.83 4.30 16.97
N VAL A 74 -0.50 4.33 16.93
CA VAL A 74 0.26 4.63 15.70
C VAL A 74 0.05 3.55 14.64
N ILE A 75 -0.06 2.29 15.04
CA ILE A 75 -0.39 1.20 14.10
C ILE A 75 -1.82 1.32 13.57
N ASN A 76 -2.79 1.64 14.42
CA ASN A 76 -4.17 1.84 13.99
C ASN A 76 -4.26 3.00 12.98
N GLU A 77 -3.52 4.09 13.20
CA GLU A 77 -3.43 5.19 12.24
C GLU A 77 -2.79 4.74 10.91
N LEU A 78 -1.73 3.93 10.99
CA LEU A 78 -1.06 3.34 9.82
C LEU A 78 -2.03 2.46 9.02
N GLU A 79 -2.79 1.59 9.69
CA GLU A 79 -3.78 0.72 9.05
C GLU A 79 -4.93 1.52 8.44
N ALA A 80 -5.38 2.58 9.10
CA ALA A 80 -6.40 3.47 8.55
C ALA A 80 -5.92 4.14 7.26
N GLU A 81 -4.67 4.61 7.21
CA GLU A 81 -4.10 5.17 5.98
C GLU A 81 -3.86 4.10 4.90
N LEU A 82 -3.46 2.88 5.27
CA LEU A 82 -3.36 1.77 4.32
C LEU A 82 -4.71 1.41 3.72
N ALA A 83 -5.77 1.37 4.52
CA ALA A 83 -7.12 1.12 4.03
C ALA A 83 -7.56 2.19 3.02
N LYS A 84 -7.19 3.46 3.26
CA LYS A 84 -7.40 4.55 2.29
C LYS A 84 -6.62 4.28 0.99
N LEU A 85 -5.36 3.85 1.06
CA LEU A 85 -4.59 3.49 -0.14
C LEU A 85 -5.26 2.37 -0.95
N PHE A 86 -5.76 1.32 -0.28
CA PHE A 86 -6.49 0.25 -0.97
C PHE A 86 -7.75 0.75 -1.67
N HIS A 87 -8.55 1.57 -0.98
CA HIS A 87 -9.76 2.14 -1.57
C HIS A 87 -9.43 3.02 -2.80
N ILE A 88 -8.35 3.80 -2.73
CA ILE A 88 -7.86 4.61 -3.86
C ILE A 88 -7.44 3.70 -5.03
N LEU A 89 -6.70 2.62 -4.75
CA LEU A 89 -6.29 1.64 -5.75
C LEU A 89 -7.51 0.98 -6.43
N GLU A 90 -8.49 0.53 -5.66
CA GLU A 90 -9.73 -0.05 -6.18
C GLU A 90 -10.51 0.93 -7.05
N SER A 91 -10.52 2.21 -6.67
CA SER A 91 -11.15 3.27 -7.44
C SER A 91 -10.45 3.48 -8.79
N ILE A 92 -9.11 3.58 -8.79
CA ILE A 92 -8.30 3.67 -10.03
C ILE A 92 -8.55 2.45 -10.93
N GLU A 93 -8.55 1.25 -10.35
CA GLU A 93 -8.82 -0.01 -11.05
C GLU A 93 -10.22 -0.02 -11.68
N ASN A 94 -11.23 0.46 -10.96
CA ASN A 94 -12.60 0.57 -11.44
C ASN A 94 -12.70 1.55 -12.62
N TYR A 95 -12.11 2.74 -12.50
CA TYR A 95 -12.08 3.72 -13.60
C TYR A 95 -11.38 3.15 -14.83
N ARG A 96 -10.28 2.42 -14.62
CA ARG A 96 -9.57 1.76 -15.71
C ARG A 96 -10.44 0.72 -16.42
N LYS A 97 -11.16 -0.12 -15.67
CA LYS A 97 -12.11 -1.08 -16.25
C LYS A 97 -13.19 -0.37 -17.06
N GLN A 98 -13.76 0.72 -16.54
CA GLN A 98 -14.77 1.51 -17.25
C GLN A 98 -14.21 2.11 -18.54
N TYR A 99 -12.99 2.63 -18.51
CA TYR A 99 -12.30 3.15 -19.69
C TYR A 99 -12.05 2.06 -20.74
N LEU A 100 -11.51 0.91 -20.34
CA LEU A 100 -11.26 -0.23 -21.23
C LEU A 100 -12.55 -0.78 -21.86
N LEU A 101 -13.67 -0.73 -21.13
CA LEU A 101 -15.00 -1.07 -21.61
C LEU A 101 -15.67 0.06 -22.41
N LYS A 102 -14.96 1.16 -22.69
CA LYS A 102 -15.46 2.37 -23.38
C LYS A 102 -16.70 3.01 -22.74
N LYS A 103 -16.90 2.79 -21.44
CA LYS A 103 -18.00 3.40 -20.66
C LYS A 103 -17.73 4.86 -20.30
N ILE A 104 -16.45 5.23 -20.20
CA ILE A 104 -16.00 6.61 -19.98
C ILE A 104 -14.98 7.01 -21.04
N LYS A 105 -14.91 8.31 -21.35
CA LYS A 105 -13.90 8.87 -22.27
C LYS A 105 -12.53 8.90 -21.61
N LYS A 106 -11.46 8.88 -22.42
CA LYS A 106 -10.07 8.96 -21.93
C LYS A 106 -9.83 10.17 -21.01
N GLY A 107 -10.26 11.37 -21.41
CA GLY A 107 -10.09 12.57 -20.58
C GLY A 107 -10.72 12.46 -19.19
N VAL A 108 -11.90 11.85 -19.09
CA VAL A 108 -12.59 11.61 -17.80
C VAL A 108 -11.79 10.61 -16.95
N TYR A 109 -11.29 9.54 -17.57
CA TYR A 109 -10.40 8.59 -16.88
C TYR A 109 -9.14 9.29 -16.36
N ASP A 110 -8.48 10.08 -17.20
CA ASP A 110 -7.23 10.77 -16.86
C ASP A 110 -7.44 11.74 -15.68
N GLU A 111 -8.50 12.54 -15.68
CA GLU A 111 -8.86 13.45 -14.58
C GLU A 111 -9.08 12.71 -13.26
N LEU A 112 -9.89 11.64 -13.28
CA LEU A 112 -10.17 10.82 -12.10
C LEU A 112 -8.92 10.11 -11.58
N ALA A 113 -8.09 9.58 -12.47
CA ALA A 113 -6.84 8.92 -12.13
C ALA A 113 -5.84 9.92 -11.51
N ILE A 114 -5.71 11.13 -12.07
CA ILE A 114 -4.84 12.18 -11.52
C ILE A 114 -5.28 12.58 -10.11
N SER A 115 -6.58 12.80 -9.91
CA SER A 115 -7.14 13.16 -8.60
C SER A 115 -6.82 12.09 -7.55
N ASN A 116 -7.08 10.82 -7.88
CA ASN A 116 -6.79 9.70 -6.99
C ASN A 116 -5.29 9.50 -6.75
N LYS A 117 -4.43 9.69 -7.75
CA LYS A 117 -2.97 9.64 -7.57
C LYS A 117 -2.46 10.74 -6.63
N LYS A 118 -3.08 11.92 -6.65
CA LYS A 118 -2.76 12.99 -5.68
C LYS A 118 -3.11 12.58 -4.26
N GLN A 119 -4.28 11.96 -4.06
CA GLN A 119 -4.69 11.42 -2.76
C GLN A 119 -3.77 10.27 -2.32
N PHE A 120 -3.42 9.38 -3.24
CA PHE A 120 -2.47 8.29 -3.01
C PHE A 120 -1.15 8.83 -2.45
N ARG A 121 -0.54 9.81 -3.12
CA ARG A 121 0.72 10.43 -2.67
C ARG A 121 0.61 11.03 -1.27
N LYS A 122 -0.54 11.62 -0.93
CA LYS A 122 -0.78 12.20 0.40
C LYS A 122 -0.81 11.12 1.48
N SER A 123 -1.62 10.07 1.30
CA SER A 123 -1.69 8.96 2.25
C SER A 123 -0.38 8.17 2.32
N TYR A 124 0.29 7.98 1.18
CA TYR A 124 1.62 7.36 1.11
C TYR A 124 2.64 8.12 1.97
N ALA A 125 2.74 9.44 1.81
CA ALA A 125 3.64 10.26 2.61
C ALA A 125 3.32 10.21 4.11
N LYS A 126 2.02 10.18 4.46
CA LYS A 126 1.58 10.05 5.85
C LYS A 126 1.99 8.70 6.44
N ILE A 127 1.83 7.61 5.71
CA ILE A 127 2.26 6.27 6.17
C ILE A 127 3.78 6.22 6.38
N LEU A 128 4.56 6.73 5.43
CA LEU A 128 6.02 6.79 5.60
C LEU A 128 6.42 7.61 6.81
N SER A 129 5.71 8.71 7.10
CA SER A 129 5.92 9.50 8.32
C SER A 129 5.65 8.69 9.58
N LEU A 130 4.55 7.93 9.63
CA LEU A 130 4.21 7.08 10.78
C LEU A 130 5.24 5.97 10.99
N ILE A 131 5.69 5.32 9.91
CA ILE A 131 6.75 4.30 9.95
C ILE A 131 8.06 4.90 10.45
N LYS A 132 8.40 6.11 10.00
CA LYS A 132 9.59 6.83 10.46
C LYS A 132 9.51 7.14 11.95
N SER A 133 8.39 7.70 12.44
CA SER A 133 8.20 7.99 13.86
C SER A 133 8.29 6.73 14.73
N LEU A 134 7.69 5.61 14.29
CA LEU A 134 7.85 4.32 14.96
C LEU A 134 9.32 3.90 15.06
N ARG A 135 10.13 4.12 14.01
CA ARG A 135 11.55 3.76 14.04
C ARG A 135 12.37 4.64 14.97
N GLU A 136 12.12 5.95 14.97
CA GLU A 136 12.79 6.91 15.84
C GLU A 136 12.54 6.56 17.32
N GLU A 137 11.30 6.25 17.69
CA GLU A 137 10.98 5.79 19.05
C GLU A 137 11.76 4.51 19.44
N LEU A 138 11.99 3.57 18.51
CA LEU A 138 12.76 2.36 18.78
C LEU A 138 14.26 2.61 18.94
N GLU A 139 14.78 3.70 18.37
CA GLU A 139 16.19 4.11 18.50
C GLU A 139 16.43 4.82 19.83
N GLU A 140 15.47 5.59 20.33
CA GLU A 140 15.52 6.17 21.68
C GLU A 140 15.64 5.10 22.79
N PHE A 141 15.07 3.90 22.61
CA PHE A 141 15.24 2.78 23.55
C PHE A 141 16.58 2.03 23.43
N ARG A 142 17.42 2.35 22.43
CA ARG A 142 18.76 1.77 22.29
C ARG A 142 19.85 2.56 23.02
N HIS A 143 19.57 3.82 23.37
CA HIS A 143 20.45 4.74 24.08
C HIS A 143 20.03 4.88 25.54
#